data_AF-A0A3B8JIJ8-F1
#
_entry.id   AF-A0A3B8JIJ8-F1
#
_cell.length_a   1.000
_cell.length_b   1.000
_cell.length_c   1.000
_cell.angle_alpha   90.00
_cell.angle_beta   90.00
_cell.angle_gamma   90.00
#
_symmetry.space_group_name_H-M   'P 1'
#
loop_
_entity.id
_entity.type
_entity.pdbx_description
1 polymer ?
#
loop_
_entity_poly.entity_id
_entity_poly.type
_entity_poly.pdbx_seq_one_letter_code
_entity_poly.pdbx_strand_id
1 'polypeptide(L)'
;MTNKRPANSASVERLLELWADRYIPNWSTLHIEEDFLTILQLVEVALPSGRVETVTKVRGCLQIYYDIAWGETNTLFSYIPNVLKQSEALSLTFFVKQVYEKILEIYQQQSLPAIALLVSPALEMPVVEHLAKELDPVLLELQKQYLLVQNPCAVGFISTPFHFCNQFILSQLTAPEQVLISPYFKFVEEQVCIPWQRVCAAAAQHHLDSPTLALVQQMLPLSQDIAETVYRQASQLYFTHRSRRGGLSDRAVALSVIRDLDTFQGYLWLCVLEESMT
;
A
#
# COMPACT_ATOMS: atom_id res chain seq x y z
N MET A 1 -4.16 -4.87 25.64
CA MET A 1 -5.11 -5.83 25.04
C MET A 1 -4.29 -6.95 24.41
N THR A 2 -4.56 -8.20 24.79
CA THR A 2 -3.86 -9.38 24.28
C THR A 2 -4.31 -9.66 22.85
N ASN A 3 -3.46 -9.33 21.86
CA ASN A 3 -3.66 -9.73 20.47
C ASN A 3 -3.62 -11.26 20.37
N LYS A 4 -4.79 -11.89 20.43
CA LYS A 4 -4.96 -13.25 19.91
C LYS A 4 -4.75 -13.17 18.40
N ARG A 5 -3.84 -14.00 17.87
CA ARG A 5 -3.74 -14.27 16.43
C ARG A 5 -5.15 -14.44 15.85
N PRO A 6 -5.47 -13.88 14.67
CA PRO A 6 -6.64 -14.36 13.95
C PRO A 6 -6.41 -15.86 13.73
N ALA A 7 -7.29 -16.68 14.32
CA ALA A 7 -7.34 -18.08 13.97
C ALA A 7 -7.64 -18.16 12.47
N ASN A 8 -7.01 -19.09 11.74
CA ASN A 8 -7.40 -19.43 10.36
C ASN A 8 -8.88 -19.82 10.36
N SER A 9 -9.75 -18.84 10.16
CA SER A 9 -11.16 -19.05 9.90
C SER A 9 -11.37 -18.82 8.41
N ALA A 10 -12.27 -19.61 7.82
CA ALA A 10 -12.64 -19.47 6.41
C ALA A 10 -13.10 -18.02 6.07
N SER A 11 -13.62 -17.27 7.05
CA SER A 11 -13.97 -15.86 6.92
C SER A 11 -12.75 -14.98 6.62
N VAL A 12 -11.62 -15.23 7.30
CA VAL A 12 -10.37 -14.49 7.11
C VAL A 12 -9.73 -14.87 5.78
N GLU A 13 -9.68 -16.16 5.46
CA GLU A 13 -9.14 -16.66 4.18
C GLU A 13 -9.87 -16.02 3.00
N ARG A 14 -11.21 -15.97 3.05
CA ARG A 14 -12.00 -15.37 1.98
C ARG A 14 -11.77 -13.86 1.82
N LEU A 15 -11.59 -13.13 2.93
CA LEU A 15 -11.26 -11.70 2.85
C LEU A 15 -9.84 -11.46 2.33
N LEU A 16 -8.88 -12.31 2.68
CA LEU A 16 -7.51 -12.22 2.19
C LEU A 16 -7.44 -12.45 0.68
N GLU A 17 -8.21 -13.40 0.15
CA GLU A 17 -8.34 -13.61 -1.31
C GLU A 17 -8.84 -12.34 -2.01
N LEU A 18 -9.96 -11.77 -1.55
CA LEU A 18 -10.54 -10.56 -2.15
C LEU A 18 -9.61 -9.35 -2.02
N TRP A 19 -8.84 -9.27 -0.93
CA TRP A 19 -7.85 -8.24 -0.73
C TRP A 19 -6.65 -8.40 -1.67
N ALA A 20 -6.28 -9.65 -1.99
CA ALA A 20 -5.14 -9.94 -2.84
C ALA A 20 -5.29 -9.41 -4.27
N ASP A 21 -6.52 -9.38 -4.79
CA ASP A 21 -6.83 -8.87 -6.12
C ASP A 21 -6.39 -7.41 -6.35
N ARG A 22 -6.24 -6.63 -5.27
CA ARG A 22 -5.76 -5.23 -5.33
C ARG A 22 -4.28 -5.10 -5.71
N TYR A 23 -3.51 -6.18 -5.60
CA TYR A 23 -2.05 -6.17 -5.83
C TYR A 23 -1.65 -6.83 -7.14
N ILE A 24 -2.61 -7.05 -8.05
CA ILE A 24 -2.30 -7.50 -9.40
C ILE A 24 -1.49 -6.40 -10.11
N PRO A 25 -0.33 -6.72 -10.73
CA PRO A 25 0.48 -5.74 -11.42
C PRO A 25 -0.31 -5.02 -12.52
N ASN A 26 -0.15 -3.71 -12.60
CA ASN A 26 -0.78 -2.94 -13.67
C ASN A 26 0.07 -2.97 -14.95
N TRP A 27 -0.25 -3.93 -15.81
CA TRP A 27 0.37 -4.12 -17.12
C TRP A 27 0.12 -2.96 -18.10
N SER A 28 -0.87 -2.10 -17.87
CA SER A 28 -1.17 -0.97 -18.77
C SER A 28 -0.03 0.05 -18.87
N THR A 29 0.92 0.02 -17.93
CA THR A 29 2.12 0.86 -17.92
C THR A 29 3.18 0.37 -18.91
N LEU A 30 3.08 -0.89 -19.34
CA LEU A 30 3.89 -1.46 -20.39
C LEU A 30 3.09 -1.41 -21.67
N HIS A 31 3.66 -0.85 -22.74
CA HIS A 31 3.09 -0.94 -24.09
C HIS A 31 3.35 -2.36 -24.65
N ILE A 32 2.84 -3.39 -23.97
CA ILE A 32 3.12 -4.82 -24.26
C ILE A 32 2.56 -5.24 -25.61
N GLU A 33 1.55 -4.54 -26.13
CA GLU A 33 0.74 -5.04 -27.23
C GLU A 33 1.54 -5.34 -28.52
N GLU A 34 2.75 -4.80 -28.74
CA GLU A 34 3.55 -5.16 -29.93
C GLU A 34 5.09 -5.18 -29.76
N ASP A 35 5.66 -4.88 -28.58
CA ASP A 35 7.11 -4.77 -28.42
C ASP A 35 7.76 -5.97 -27.72
N PHE A 36 8.35 -6.87 -28.51
CA PHE A 36 9.14 -8.01 -28.03
C PHE A 36 10.29 -7.60 -27.11
N LEU A 37 10.86 -6.39 -27.29
CA LEU A 37 11.94 -5.87 -26.46
C LEU A 37 11.44 -5.60 -25.03
N THR A 38 10.23 -5.07 -24.88
CA THR A 38 9.59 -4.83 -23.58
C THR A 38 9.35 -6.14 -22.81
N ILE A 39 8.97 -7.22 -23.50
CA ILE A 39 8.79 -8.55 -22.89
C ILE A 39 10.14 -9.12 -22.44
N LEU A 40 11.19 -9.01 -23.27
CA LEU A 40 12.53 -9.48 -22.89
C LEU A 40 13.07 -8.75 -21.66
N GLN A 41 12.94 -7.43 -21.61
CA GLN A 41 13.35 -6.63 -20.44
C GLN A 41 12.56 -7.03 -19.19
N LEU A 42 11.26 -7.30 -19.32
CA LEU A 42 10.45 -7.79 -18.21
C LEU A 42 10.94 -9.15 -17.70
N VAL A 43 11.27 -10.07 -18.60
CA VAL A 43 11.85 -11.37 -18.23
C VAL A 43 13.19 -11.18 -17.54
N GLU A 44 14.08 -10.34 -18.07
CA GLU A 44 15.39 -10.03 -17.48
C GLU A 44 15.27 -9.47 -16.06
N VAL A 45 14.35 -8.52 -15.84
CA VAL A 45 14.11 -7.95 -14.51
C VAL A 45 13.48 -8.96 -13.56
N ALA A 46 12.61 -9.85 -14.05
CA ALA A 46 11.96 -10.87 -13.22
C ALA A 46 12.90 -12.00 -12.77
N LEU A 47 14.03 -12.20 -13.45
CA LEU A 47 15.06 -13.16 -13.04
C LEU A 47 15.71 -12.77 -11.69
N PRO A 48 16.27 -13.72 -10.93
CA PRO A 48 16.92 -13.43 -9.65
C PRO A 48 17.98 -12.32 -9.72
N SER A 49 18.78 -12.29 -10.79
CA SER A 49 19.79 -11.23 -11.00
C SER A 49 19.17 -9.86 -11.25
N GLY A 50 18.11 -9.78 -12.06
CA GLY A 50 17.39 -8.53 -12.33
C GLY A 50 16.69 -7.97 -11.09
N ARG A 51 16.14 -8.86 -10.24
CA ARG A 51 15.57 -8.47 -8.95
C ARG A 51 16.62 -7.95 -7.99
N VAL A 52 17.80 -8.58 -7.91
CA VAL A 52 18.94 -8.09 -7.12
C VAL A 52 19.37 -6.69 -7.59
N GLU A 53 19.42 -6.47 -8.90
CA GLU A 53 19.75 -5.15 -9.46
C GLU A 53 18.71 -4.10 -9.07
N THR A 54 17.42 -4.42 -9.24
CA THR A 54 16.31 -3.54 -8.83
C THR A 54 16.43 -3.17 -7.35
N VAL A 55 16.61 -4.16 -6.48
CA VAL A 55 16.76 -3.95 -5.03
C VAL A 55 17.99 -3.11 -4.69
N THR A 56 19.10 -3.31 -5.41
CA THR A 56 20.33 -2.53 -5.23
C THR A 56 20.09 -1.06 -5.57
N LYS A 57 19.38 -0.77 -6.68
CA LYS A 57 18.97 0.60 -7.05
C LYS A 57 18.12 1.22 -5.95
N VAL A 58 17.09 0.51 -5.48
CA VAL A 58 16.19 1.01 -4.43
C VAL A 58 16.95 1.28 -3.13
N ARG A 59 17.78 0.34 -2.67
CA ARG A 59 18.59 0.53 -1.44
C ARG A 59 19.53 1.73 -1.54
N GLY A 60 20.10 1.95 -2.72
CA GLY A 60 21.02 3.07 -2.99
C GLY A 60 20.35 4.45 -2.82
N CYS A 61 19.04 4.55 -3.02
CA CYS A 61 18.31 5.82 -2.97
C CYS A 61 17.31 5.93 -1.80
N LEU A 62 17.01 4.83 -1.09
CA LEU A 62 15.95 4.76 -0.07
C LEU A 62 16.06 5.84 1.00
N GLN A 63 17.25 6.04 1.59
CA GLN A 63 17.42 7.04 2.65
C GLN A 63 17.20 8.46 2.13
N ILE A 64 17.77 8.78 0.96
CA ILE A 64 17.66 10.10 0.34
C ILE A 64 16.19 10.41 0.03
N TYR A 65 15.47 9.46 -0.56
CA TYR A 65 14.06 9.66 -0.91
C TYR A 65 13.14 9.68 0.30
N TYR A 66 13.47 8.94 1.36
CA TYR A 66 12.75 9.07 2.61
C TYR A 66 12.94 10.45 3.24
N ASP A 67 14.15 11.01 3.25
CA ASP A 67 14.43 12.34 3.78
C ASP A 67 13.72 13.44 2.96
N ILE A 68 13.72 13.32 1.63
CA ILE A 68 12.96 14.22 0.74
C ILE A 68 11.45 14.08 1.00
N ALA A 69 10.92 12.85 1.06
CA ALA A 69 9.52 12.57 1.36
C ALA A 69 9.08 13.15 2.72
N TRP A 70 9.96 13.09 3.72
CA TRP A 70 9.74 13.70 5.01
C TRP A 70 9.70 15.23 4.93
N GLY A 71 10.59 15.85 4.16
CA GLY A 71 10.59 17.30 3.91
C GLY A 71 9.30 17.78 3.25
N GLU A 72 8.85 17.07 2.21
CA GLU A 72 7.59 17.35 1.51
C GLU A 72 6.39 17.20 2.45
N THR A 73 6.40 16.18 3.31
CA THR A 73 5.36 15.96 4.33
C THR A 73 5.33 17.13 5.32
N ASN A 74 6.47 17.56 5.86
CA ASN A 74 6.52 18.71 6.77
C ASN A 74 5.99 19.99 6.10
N THR A 75 6.33 20.19 4.83
CA THR A 75 5.84 21.34 4.06
C THR A 75 4.32 21.27 3.89
N LEU A 76 3.78 20.11 3.52
CA LEU A 76 2.36 19.87 3.36
C LEU A 76 1.58 20.15 4.66
N PHE A 77 2.05 19.60 5.78
CA PHE A 77 1.43 19.69 7.09
C PHE A 77 1.88 20.89 7.94
N SER A 78 2.66 21.82 7.37
CA SER A 78 3.19 23.01 8.09
C SER A 78 2.13 23.91 8.75
N TYR A 79 0.86 23.76 8.39
CA TYR A 79 -0.26 24.45 9.04
C TYR A 79 -0.69 23.83 10.38
N ILE A 80 -0.30 22.59 10.65
CA ILE A 80 -0.59 21.91 11.91
C ILE A 80 0.67 22.00 12.77
N PRO A 81 0.66 22.77 13.87
CA PRO A 81 1.82 22.86 14.73
C PRO A 81 2.05 21.52 15.46
N ASN A 82 3.31 21.13 15.61
CA ASN A 82 3.74 20.02 16.46
C ASN A 82 3.03 18.69 16.17
N VAL A 83 2.90 18.32 14.89
CA VAL A 83 2.30 17.01 14.53
C VAL A 83 3.09 15.85 15.14
N LEU A 84 4.43 15.94 15.11
CA LEU A 84 5.35 15.01 15.72
C LEU A 84 6.51 15.74 16.38
N LYS A 85 7.01 15.20 17.49
CA LYS A 85 8.30 15.60 18.07
C LYS A 85 9.44 15.02 17.23
N GLN A 86 10.59 15.69 17.23
CA GLN A 86 11.78 15.23 16.51
C GLN A 86 12.22 13.82 16.95
N SER A 87 12.11 13.48 18.23
CA SER A 87 12.43 12.13 18.74
C SER A 87 11.47 11.06 18.21
N GLU A 88 10.20 11.40 18.05
CA GLU A 88 9.18 10.50 17.49
C GLU A 88 9.45 10.29 15.99
N ALA A 89 9.79 11.35 15.27
CA ALA A 89 10.19 11.29 13.87
C ALA A 89 11.40 10.38 13.63
N LEU A 90 12.47 10.52 14.42
CA LEU A 90 13.67 9.67 14.30
C LEU A 90 13.38 8.20 14.58
N SER A 91 12.56 7.90 15.59
CA SER A 91 12.12 6.53 15.89
C SER A 91 11.36 5.94 14.69
N LEU A 92 10.41 6.69 14.14
CA LEU A 92 9.60 6.25 13.01
C LEU A 92 10.45 5.92 11.78
N THR A 93 11.40 6.78 11.41
CA THR A 93 12.32 6.56 10.28
C THR A 93 13.02 5.21 10.36
N PHE A 94 13.46 4.81 11.56
CA PHE A 94 14.12 3.51 11.76
C PHE A 94 13.19 2.34 11.44
N PHE A 95 11.92 2.40 11.85
CA PHE A 95 10.94 1.34 11.56
C PHE A 95 10.47 1.36 10.11
N VAL A 96 10.31 2.55 9.51
CA VAL A 96 10.01 2.65 8.07
C VAL A 96 11.09 1.96 7.25
N LYS A 97 12.37 2.21 7.55
CA LYS A 97 13.48 1.54 6.86
C LYS A 97 13.41 0.02 7.00
N GLN A 98 13.07 -0.50 8.19
CA GLN A 98 12.91 -1.95 8.39
C GLN A 98 11.77 -2.53 7.54
N VAL A 99 10.65 -1.82 7.39
CA VAL A 99 9.54 -2.25 6.53
C VAL A 99 10.00 -2.31 5.06
N TYR A 100 10.72 -1.29 4.58
CA TYR A 100 11.26 -1.31 3.21
C TYR A 100 12.31 -2.42 3.00
N GLU A 101 13.24 -2.62 3.93
CA GLU A 101 14.22 -3.70 3.81
C GLU A 101 13.54 -5.07 3.76
N LYS A 102 12.56 -5.31 4.63
CA LYS A 102 11.83 -6.58 4.68
C LYS A 102 11.04 -6.81 3.39
N ILE A 103 10.36 -5.81 2.84
CA ILE A 103 9.63 -6.00 1.58
C ILE A 103 10.56 -6.23 0.40
N LEU A 104 11.74 -5.59 0.37
CA LEU A 104 12.74 -5.80 -0.66
C LEU A 104 13.37 -7.19 -0.57
N GLU A 105 13.58 -7.72 0.64
CA GLU A 105 14.00 -9.12 0.84
C GLU A 105 12.99 -10.09 0.24
N ILE A 106 11.69 -9.89 0.51
CA ILE A 106 10.62 -10.76 -0.03
C ILE A 106 10.56 -10.63 -1.56
N TYR A 107 10.64 -9.41 -2.09
CA TYR A 107 10.70 -9.17 -3.54
C TYR A 107 11.89 -9.89 -4.18
N GLN A 108 13.07 -9.84 -3.56
CA GLN A 108 14.28 -10.49 -4.08
C GLN A 108 14.18 -12.02 -4.07
N GLN A 109 13.50 -12.60 -3.08
CA GLN A 109 13.33 -14.05 -2.94
C GLN A 109 12.30 -14.64 -3.93
N GLN A 110 11.39 -13.82 -4.45
CA GLN A 110 10.42 -14.30 -5.41
C GLN A 110 11.13 -14.61 -6.74
N SER A 111 11.03 -15.86 -7.20
CA SER A 111 11.52 -16.26 -8.52
C SER A 111 10.33 -16.71 -9.35
N LEU A 112 10.15 -16.12 -10.52
CA LEU A 112 9.17 -16.61 -11.48
C LEU A 112 9.90 -17.51 -12.48
N PRO A 113 9.34 -18.67 -12.84
CA PRO A 113 9.85 -19.45 -13.95
C PRO A 113 9.79 -18.59 -15.22
N ALA A 114 10.93 -18.41 -15.91
CA ALA A 114 11.00 -17.60 -17.13
C ALA A 114 9.98 -18.03 -18.21
N ILE A 115 9.60 -19.32 -18.21
CA ILE A 115 8.59 -19.88 -19.12
C ILE A 115 7.17 -19.42 -18.76
N ALA A 116 6.85 -19.21 -17.48
CA ALA A 116 5.54 -18.74 -17.06
C ALA A 116 5.25 -17.33 -17.62
N LEU A 117 6.27 -16.45 -17.62
CA LEU A 117 6.20 -15.08 -18.15
C LEU A 117 5.94 -15.02 -19.66
N LEU A 118 6.36 -16.06 -20.41
CA LEU A 118 6.22 -16.13 -21.86
C LEU A 118 4.88 -16.75 -22.31
N VAL A 119 4.27 -17.57 -21.46
CA VAL A 119 3.05 -18.34 -21.79
C VAL A 119 1.79 -17.68 -21.24
N SER A 120 1.89 -16.95 -20.12
CA SER A 120 0.81 -16.11 -19.62
C SER A 120 1.40 -14.97 -18.76
N PRO A 121 1.22 -13.69 -19.10
CA PRO A 121 1.73 -12.57 -18.30
C PRO A 121 1.01 -12.40 -16.96
N ALA A 122 0.16 -13.34 -16.56
CA ALA A 122 -0.32 -13.46 -15.19
C ALA A 122 0.84 -13.91 -14.30
N LEU A 123 1.73 -12.98 -13.96
CA LEU A 123 2.69 -13.19 -12.89
C LEU A 123 1.90 -13.49 -11.62
N GLU A 124 2.01 -14.73 -11.13
CA GLU A 124 1.59 -15.07 -9.78
C GLU A 124 2.42 -14.23 -8.82
N MET A 125 1.79 -13.16 -8.34
CA MET A 125 2.25 -12.37 -7.20
C MET A 125 2.49 -13.29 -6.00
N PRO A 126 3.36 -12.93 -5.05
CA PRO A 126 3.45 -13.70 -3.81
C PRO A 126 2.06 -13.73 -3.20
N VAL A 127 1.66 -14.93 -2.73
CA VAL A 127 0.41 -15.10 -1.98
C VAL A 127 0.38 -14.01 -0.91
N VAL A 128 -0.61 -13.13 -0.98
CA VAL A 128 -0.67 -11.91 -0.14
C VAL A 128 -0.66 -12.25 1.35
N GLU A 129 -1.14 -13.44 1.70
CA GLU A 129 -0.99 -14.05 3.01
C GLU A 129 0.48 -14.19 3.46
N HIS A 130 1.37 -14.64 2.57
CA HIS A 130 2.80 -14.73 2.86
C HIS A 130 3.43 -13.35 3.06
N LEU A 131 3.10 -12.38 2.20
CA LEU A 131 3.55 -10.99 2.36
C LEU A 131 3.10 -10.40 3.70
N ALA A 132 1.82 -10.55 4.03
CA ALA A 132 1.25 -10.09 5.28
C ALA A 132 1.94 -10.74 6.47
N LYS A 133 2.15 -12.06 6.44
CA LYS A 133 2.78 -12.82 7.51
C LYS A 133 4.24 -12.44 7.73
N GLU A 134 5.00 -12.22 6.67
CA GLU A 134 6.42 -11.86 6.77
C GLU A 134 6.63 -10.41 7.18
N LEU A 135 5.74 -9.49 6.77
CA LEU A 135 5.80 -8.08 7.17
C LEU A 135 5.17 -7.80 8.54
N ASP A 136 4.28 -8.66 9.02
CA ASP A 136 3.55 -8.50 10.28
C ASP A 136 4.45 -8.03 11.45
N PRO A 137 5.60 -8.67 11.75
CA PRO A 137 6.42 -8.28 12.90
C PRO A 137 6.94 -6.84 12.82
N VAL A 138 7.36 -6.40 11.62
CA VAL A 138 7.93 -5.04 11.42
C VAL A 138 6.82 -3.99 11.36
N LEU A 139 5.66 -4.33 10.79
CA LEU A 139 4.49 -3.47 10.76
C LEU A 139 3.88 -3.28 12.15
N LEU A 140 3.80 -4.33 12.97
CA LEU A 140 3.33 -4.22 14.35
C LEU A 140 4.21 -3.29 15.18
N GLU A 141 5.52 -3.36 15.01
CA GLU A 141 6.42 -2.48 15.75
C GLU A 141 6.27 -1.02 15.30
N LEU A 142 6.16 -0.78 13.98
CA LEU A 142 5.82 0.54 13.44
C LEU A 142 4.48 1.06 13.99
N GLN A 143 3.45 0.21 14.04
CA GLN A 143 2.14 0.55 14.60
C GLN A 143 2.19 0.88 16.10
N LYS A 144 3.01 0.18 16.89
CA LYS A 144 3.21 0.55 18.30
C LYS A 144 3.78 1.95 18.44
N GLN A 145 4.73 2.33 17.58
CA GLN A 145 5.26 3.70 17.57
C GLN A 145 4.17 4.71 17.20
N TYR A 146 3.27 4.39 16.26
CA TYR A 146 2.12 5.25 15.94
C TYR A 146 1.22 5.51 17.14
N LEU A 147 0.90 4.46 17.91
CA LEU A 147 0.02 4.58 19.08
C LEU A 147 0.63 5.41 20.22
N LEU A 148 1.95 5.61 20.23
CA LEU A 148 2.61 6.52 21.19
C LEU A 148 2.42 7.99 20.81
N VAL A 149 2.06 8.29 19.55
CA VAL A 149 1.84 9.65 19.09
C VAL A 149 0.47 10.11 19.54
N GLN A 150 0.44 11.15 20.39
CA GLN A 150 -0.80 11.69 20.98
C GLN A 150 -1.61 12.58 20.03
N ASN A 151 -1.15 12.77 18.79
CA ASN A 151 -1.80 13.63 17.81
C ASN A 151 -2.68 12.80 16.87
N PRO A 152 -4.00 13.06 16.79
CA PRO A 152 -4.90 12.32 15.90
C PRO A 152 -4.57 12.49 14.41
N CYS A 153 -3.88 13.56 14.03
CA CYS A 153 -3.41 13.79 12.65
C CYS A 153 -2.14 12.98 12.31
N ALA A 154 -1.55 12.27 13.27
CA ALA A 154 -0.28 11.57 13.10
C ALA A 154 -0.36 10.46 12.05
N VAL A 155 -1.50 9.76 11.93
CA VAL A 155 -1.66 8.68 10.95
C VAL A 155 -1.43 9.21 9.52
N GLY A 156 -2.14 10.28 9.15
CA GLY A 156 -1.99 10.90 7.83
C GLY A 156 -0.61 11.53 7.63
N PHE A 157 -0.04 12.10 8.69
CA PHE A 157 1.32 12.65 8.64
C PHE A 157 2.36 11.56 8.39
N ILE A 158 2.25 10.39 9.01
CA ILE A 158 3.30 9.37 8.93
C ILE A 158 3.12 8.44 7.73
N SER A 159 1.90 8.27 7.22
CA SER A 159 1.68 7.54 5.98
C SER A 159 2.11 8.33 4.73
N THR A 160 2.04 9.66 4.77
CA THR A 160 2.40 10.52 3.64
C THR A 160 3.86 10.35 3.17
N PRO A 161 4.88 10.21 4.06
CA PRO A 161 6.23 9.87 3.67
C PRO A 161 6.36 8.56 2.90
N PHE A 162 5.56 7.53 3.21
CA PHE A 162 5.57 6.28 2.43
C PHE A 162 5.14 6.54 0.99
N HIS A 163 4.05 7.28 0.81
CA HIS A 163 3.54 7.63 -0.51
C HIS A 163 4.57 8.40 -1.35
N PHE A 164 5.15 9.46 -0.79
CA PHE A 164 6.17 10.23 -1.50
C PHE A 164 7.43 9.42 -1.77
N CYS A 165 7.89 8.63 -0.80
CA CYS A 165 9.06 7.77 -0.97
C CYS A 165 8.83 6.76 -2.10
N ASN A 166 7.68 6.08 -2.12
CA ASN A 166 7.28 5.18 -3.21
C ASN A 166 7.31 5.91 -4.56
N GLN A 167 6.71 7.10 -4.66
CA GLN A 167 6.71 7.88 -5.90
C GLN A 167 8.13 8.23 -6.37
N PHE A 168 8.99 8.68 -5.46
CA PHE A 168 10.36 9.03 -5.79
C PHE A 168 11.19 7.82 -6.21
N ILE A 169 11.08 6.70 -5.49
CA ILE A 169 11.78 5.46 -5.85
C ILE A 169 11.32 4.97 -7.22
N LEU A 170 10.00 4.86 -7.44
CA LEU A 170 9.45 4.38 -8.72
C LEU A 170 9.88 5.26 -9.90
N SER A 171 10.03 6.57 -9.70
CA SER A 171 10.50 7.50 -10.74
C SER A 171 11.92 7.21 -11.25
N GLN A 172 12.73 6.45 -10.50
CA GLN A 172 14.08 6.07 -10.89
C GLN A 172 14.18 4.70 -11.55
N LEU A 173 13.10 3.94 -11.53
CA LEU A 173 13.06 2.58 -12.04
C LEU A 173 12.56 2.57 -13.49
N THR A 174 13.02 1.60 -14.27
CA THR A 174 12.51 1.33 -15.61
C THR A 174 11.06 0.83 -15.53
N ALA A 175 10.29 0.93 -16.62
CA ALA A 175 8.90 0.48 -16.63
C ALA A 175 8.74 -1.01 -16.20
N PRO A 176 9.58 -1.96 -16.65
CA PRO A 176 9.50 -3.34 -16.19
C PRO A 176 9.80 -3.50 -14.69
N GLU A 177 10.79 -2.78 -14.16
CA GLU A 177 11.06 -2.73 -12.72
C GLU A 177 9.87 -2.18 -11.94
N GLN A 178 9.27 -1.08 -12.41
CA GLN A 178 8.10 -0.48 -11.80
C GLN A 178 6.93 -1.46 -11.75
N VAL A 179 6.61 -2.16 -12.84
CA VAL A 179 5.49 -3.12 -12.88
C VAL A 179 5.65 -4.22 -11.85
N LEU A 180 6.87 -4.74 -11.70
CA LEU A 180 7.15 -5.86 -10.80
C LEU A 180 7.20 -5.44 -9.33
N ILE A 181 7.73 -4.25 -9.01
CA ILE A 181 7.91 -3.81 -7.62
C ILE A 181 6.73 -2.99 -7.08
N SER A 182 5.97 -2.29 -7.93
CA SER A 182 4.87 -1.42 -7.50
C SER A 182 3.82 -2.13 -6.63
N PRO A 183 3.43 -3.38 -6.89
CA PRO A 183 2.50 -4.08 -6.03
C PRO A 183 2.99 -4.25 -4.58
N TYR A 184 4.30 -4.45 -4.39
CA TYR A 184 4.91 -4.58 -3.07
C TYR A 184 4.91 -3.25 -2.32
N PHE A 185 5.21 -2.16 -3.02
CA PHE A 185 5.16 -0.82 -2.46
C PHE A 185 3.73 -0.38 -2.13
N LYS A 186 2.77 -0.72 -3.01
CA LYS A 186 1.33 -0.54 -2.75
C LYS A 186 0.90 -1.33 -1.52
N PHE A 187 1.34 -2.58 -1.38
CA PHE A 187 1.06 -3.41 -0.20
C PHE A 187 1.56 -2.74 1.07
N VAL A 188 2.83 -2.30 1.11
CA VAL A 188 3.39 -1.59 2.26
C VAL A 188 2.62 -0.31 2.59
N GLU A 189 2.34 0.52 1.58
CA GLU A 189 1.61 1.79 1.78
C GLU A 189 0.22 1.54 2.37
N GLU A 190 -0.51 0.56 1.84
CA GLU A 190 -1.83 0.19 2.35
C GLU A 190 -1.77 -0.41 3.75
N GLN A 191 -0.80 -1.28 4.07
CA GLN A 191 -0.66 -1.85 5.43
C GLN A 191 -0.28 -0.81 6.49
N VAL A 192 0.32 0.31 6.08
CA VAL A 192 0.62 1.44 6.98
C VAL A 192 -0.62 2.31 7.21
N CYS A 193 -1.49 2.45 6.21
CA CYS A 193 -2.68 3.31 6.26
C CYS A 193 -3.92 2.59 6.80
N ILE A 194 -4.06 1.31 6.50
CA ILE A 194 -5.25 0.49 6.76
C ILE A 194 -4.89 -0.53 7.84
N PRO A 195 -5.66 -0.64 8.93
CA PRO A 195 -5.41 -1.59 10.01
C PRO A 195 -5.86 -3.01 9.61
N TRP A 196 -5.31 -3.56 8.53
CA TRP A 196 -5.80 -4.79 7.89
C TRP A 196 -5.83 -6.00 8.84
N GLN A 197 -4.90 -6.08 9.77
CA GLN A 197 -4.91 -7.13 10.78
C GLN A 197 -6.07 -7.01 11.76
N ARG A 198 -6.46 -5.78 12.12
CA ARG A 198 -7.64 -5.52 12.94
C ARG A 198 -8.90 -5.86 12.16
N VAL A 199 -8.94 -5.56 10.86
CA VAL A 199 -10.01 -5.98 9.93
C VAL A 199 -10.12 -7.51 9.91
N CYS A 200 -9.02 -8.23 9.73
CA CYS A 200 -8.99 -9.69 9.77
C CYS A 200 -9.43 -10.24 11.14
N ALA A 201 -8.96 -9.65 12.23
CA ALA A 201 -9.32 -10.05 13.58
C ALA A 201 -10.80 -9.79 13.90
N ALA A 202 -11.39 -8.71 13.38
CA ALA A 202 -12.81 -8.41 13.49
C ALA A 202 -13.63 -9.39 12.64
N ALA A 203 -13.22 -9.63 11.39
CA ALA A 203 -13.87 -10.61 10.52
C ALA A 203 -13.85 -12.05 11.06
N ALA A 204 -12.78 -12.44 11.77
CA ALA A 204 -12.70 -13.75 12.42
C ALA A 204 -13.77 -13.98 13.50
N GLN A 205 -14.42 -12.92 13.98
CA GLN A 205 -15.51 -12.99 14.96
C GLN A 205 -16.87 -13.26 14.32
N HIS A 206 -16.96 -13.20 12.99
CA HIS A 206 -18.19 -13.43 12.22
C HIS A 206 -18.24 -14.85 11.64
N HIS A 207 -19.42 -15.47 11.75
CA HIS A 207 -19.74 -16.69 11.00
C HIS A 207 -19.75 -16.40 9.49
N LEU A 208 -19.48 -17.41 8.66
CA LEU A 208 -19.47 -17.27 7.19
C LEU A 208 -20.79 -16.72 6.64
N ASP A 209 -21.91 -17.16 7.21
CA ASP A 209 -23.25 -16.73 6.82
C ASP A 209 -23.69 -15.40 7.46
N SER A 210 -22.78 -14.71 8.16
CA SER A 210 -23.10 -13.41 8.78
C SER A 210 -23.41 -12.36 7.70
N PRO A 211 -24.54 -11.64 7.80
CA PRO A 211 -24.85 -10.57 6.86
C PRO A 211 -23.81 -9.45 6.91
N THR A 212 -23.20 -9.20 8.07
CA THR A 212 -22.13 -8.22 8.26
C THR A 212 -20.89 -8.59 7.45
N LEU A 213 -20.46 -9.85 7.53
CA LEU A 213 -19.31 -10.34 6.76
C LEU A 213 -19.62 -10.37 5.26
N ALA A 214 -20.80 -10.85 4.88
CA ALA A 214 -21.23 -10.92 3.48
C ALA A 214 -21.25 -9.52 2.82
N LEU A 215 -21.71 -8.50 3.54
CA LEU A 215 -21.68 -7.11 3.07
C LEU A 215 -20.24 -6.65 2.78
N VAL A 216 -19.33 -6.84 3.73
CA VAL A 216 -17.92 -6.43 3.55
C VAL A 216 -17.28 -7.18 2.40
N GLN A 217 -17.52 -8.48 2.25
CA GLN A 217 -17.01 -9.29 1.14
C GLN A 217 -17.53 -8.81 -0.22
N GLN A 218 -18.77 -8.32 -0.31
CA GLN A 218 -19.33 -7.77 -1.55
C GLN A 218 -18.78 -6.39 -1.87
N MET A 219 -18.50 -5.57 -0.86
CA MET A 219 -18.07 -4.20 -1.05
C MET A 219 -16.56 -4.08 -1.30
N LEU A 220 -15.74 -4.96 -0.73
CA LEU A 220 -14.29 -4.87 -0.83
C LEU A 220 -13.77 -4.82 -2.28
N PRO A 221 -14.26 -5.67 -3.22
CA PRO A 221 -13.84 -5.60 -4.63
C PRO A 221 -14.26 -4.31 -5.33
N LEU A 222 -15.29 -3.63 -4.83
CA LEU A 222 -15.82 -2.39 -5.42
C LEU A 222 -15.12 -1.12 -4.89
N SER A 223 -14.19 -1.26 -3.93
CA SER A 223 -13.60 -0.11 -3.22
C SER A 223 -12.98 0.92 -4.17
N GLN A 224 -12.27 0.46 -5.21
CA GLN A 224 -11.62 1.34 -6.17
C GLN A 224 -12.65 2.08 -7.04
N ASP A 225 -13.65 1.37 -7.57
CA ASP A 225 -14.71 1.97 -8.39
C ASP A 225 -15.51 3.02 -7.59
N ILE A 226 -15.74 2.74 -6.31
CA ILE A 226 -16.36 3.67 -5.36
C ILE A 226 -15.47 4.91 -5.20
N ALA A 227 -14.19 4.74 -4.91
CA ALA A 227 -13.25 5.83 -4.72
C ALA A 227 -13.15 6.73 -5.98
N GLU A 228 -13.03 6.13 -7.16
CA GLU A 228 -12.97 6.84 -8.44
C GLU A 228 -14.28 7.57 -8.75
N THR A 229 -15.43 6.96 -8.44
CA THR A 229 -16.73 7.58 -8.65
C THR A 229 -16.96 8.76 -7.71
N VAL A 230 -16.64 8.61 -6.43
CA VAL A 230 -16.71 9.69 -5.44
C VAL A 230 -15.75 10.83 -5.82
N TYR A 231 -14.52 10.52 -6.22
CA TYR A 231 -13.56 11.52 -6.69
C TYR A 231 -14.07 12.28 -7.92
N ARG A 232 -14.65 11.61 -8.93
CA ARG A 232 -15.22 12.26 -10.11
C ARG A 232 -16.35 13.21 -9.73
N GLN A 233 -17.26 12.78 -8.85
CA GLN A 233 -18.35 13.62 -8.35
C GLN A 233 -17.82 14.83 -7.57
N ALA A 234 -16.85 14.62 -6.67
CA ALA A 234 -16.23 15.70 -5.91
C ALA A 234 -15.51 16.71 -6.83
N SER A 235 -14.83 16.23 -7.86
CA SER A 235 -14.13 17.09 -8.83
C SER A 235 -15.10 17.94 -9.66
N GLN A 236 -16.29 17.42 -9.96
CA GLN A 236 -17.35 18.17 -10.65
C GLN A 236 -17.99 19.22 -9.73
N LEU A 237 -18.30 18.86 -8.48
CA LEU A 237 -18.94 19.74 -7.51
C LEU A 237 -18.00 20.84 -7.01
N TYR A 238 -16.71 20.52 -6.86
CA TYR A 238 -15.70 21.39 -6.27
C TYR A 238 -14.59 21.73 -7.26
N PHE A 239 -14.94 21.99 -8.52
CA PHE A 239 -13.96 22.25 -9.61
C PHE A 239 -13.05 23.47 -9.35
N THR A 240 -13.45 24.39 -8.48
CA THR A 240 -12.65 25.56 -8.07
C THR A 240 -11.77 25.30 -6.85
N HIS A 241 -11.91 24.15 -6.18
CA HIS A 241 -11.11 23.82 -5.00
C HIS A 241 -9.63 23.67 -5.37
N ARG A 242 -8.77 24.31 -4.55
CA ARG A 242 -7.33 24.13 -4.63
C ARG A 242 -6.75 23.83 -3.25
N SER A 243 -5.98 22.76 -3.20
CA SER A 243 -5.13 22.40 -2.09
C SER A 243 -3.75 23.04 -2.24
N ARG A 244 -2.88 22.84 -1.24
CA ARG A 244 -1.46 23.20 -1.33
C ARG A 244 -0.69 22.44 -2.42
N ARG A 245 -1.24 21.31 -2.88
CA ARG A 245 -0.66 20.48 -3.95
C ARG A 245 -1.30 20.74 -5.32
N GLY A 246 -2.24 21.68 -5.40
CA GLY A 246 -2.94 22.02 -6.65
C GLY A 246 -4.44 21.76 -6.61
N GLY A 247 -5.08 21.84 -7.78
CA GLY A 247 -6.51 21.60 -7.96
C GLY A 247 -6.87 20.11 -8.01
N LEU A 248 -8.16 19.79 -7.85
CA LEU A 248 -8.63 18.40 -7.90
C LEU A 248 -8.36 17.72 -9.26
N SER A 249 -8.23 18.49 -10.35
CA SER A 249 -7.87 18.01 -11.68
C SER A 249 -6.40 17.59 -11.82
N ASP A 250 -5.53 17.98 -10.89
CA ASP A 250 -4.11 17.71 -10.99
C ASP A 250 -3.85 16.23 -10.64
N ARG A 251 -3.15 15.50 -11.52
CA ARG A 251 -2.97 14.03 -11.40
C ARG A 251 -2.47 13.59 -10.02
N ALA A 252 -1.48 14.30 -9.46
CA ALA A 252 -0.93 13.98 -8.15
C ALA A 252 -1.93 14.19 -7.00
N VAL A 253 -2.84 15.16 -7.14
CA VAL A 253 -3.93 15.40 -6.19
C VAL A 253 -5.00 14.32 -6.35
N ALA A 254 -5.37 13.98 -7.58
CA ALA A 254 -6.33 12.92 -7.88
C ALA A 254 -5.92 11.58 -7.24
N LEU A 255 -4.66 11.16 -7.46
CA LEU A 255 -4.11 9.94 -6.88
C LEU A 255 -4.12 9.97 -5.35
N SER A 256 -3.79 11.12 -4.74
CA SER A 256 -3.84 11.28 -3.28
C SER A 256 -5.26 11.16 -2.74
N VAL A 257 -6.25 11.77 -3.40
CA VAL A 257 -7.66 11.72 -2.97
C VAL A 257 -8.22 10.30 -3.07
N ILE A 258 -7.94 9.60 -4.18
CA ILE A 258 -8.38 8.21 -4.37
C ILE A 258 -7.79 7.31 -3.27
N ARG A 259 -6.50 7.45 -2.96
CA ARG A 259 -5.84 6.72 -1.87
C ARG A 259 -6.50 6.99 -0.51
N ASP A 260 -6.82 8.26 -0.21
CA ASP A 260 -7.44 8.63 1.07
C ASP A 260 -8.87 8.07 1.17
N LEU A 261 -9.61 8.04 0.05
CA LEU A 261 -10.93 7.39 -0.03
C LEU A 261 -10.84 5.88 0.18
N ASP A 262 -9.85 5.21 -0.41
CA ASP A 262 -9.58 3.78 -0.17
C ASP A 262 -9.25 3.50 1.30
N THR A 263 -8.40 4.33 1.89
CA THR A 263 -8.05 4.22 3.32
C THR A 263 -9.30 4.38 4.19
N PHE A 264 -10.11 5.39 3.90
CA PHE A 264 -11.36 5.66 4.62
C PHE A 264 -12.34 4.49 4.52
N GLN A 265 -12.50 3.89 3.34
CA GLN A 265 -13.31 2.69 3.15
C GLN A 265 -12.81 1.52 4.00
N GLY A 266 -11.48 1.33 4.12
CA GLY A 266 -10.91 0.33 5.03
C GLY A 266 -11.35 0.49 6.49
N TYR A 267 -11.41 1.73 6.98
CA TYR A 267 -11.94 2.01 8.32
C TYR A 267 -13.47 1.83 8.41
N LEU A 268 -14.23 2.13 7.36
CA LEU A 268 -15.66 1.83 7.33
C LEU A 268 -15.92 0.33 7.43
N TRP A 269 -15.17 -0.50 6.71
CA TRP A 269 -15.27 -1.96 6.80
C TRP A 269 -14.94 -2.47 8.20
N LEU A 270 -13.92 -1.90 8.83
CA LEU A 270 -13.60 -2.19 10.21
C LEU A 270 -14.77 -1.86 11.15
N CYS A 271 -15.36 -0.67 11.03
CA CYS A 271 -16.50 -0.26 11.85
C CYS A 271 -17.71 -1.20 11.67
N VAL A 272 -17.97 -1.64 10.43
CA VAL A 272 -19.03 -2.61 10.12
C VAL A 272 -18.75 -3.95 10.80
N LEU A 273 -17.53 -4.47 10.69
CA LEU A 273 -17.14 -5.76 11.29
C LEU A 273 -17.10 -5.71 12.83
N GLU A 274 -16.75 -4.58 13.42
CA GLU A 274 -16.75 -4.40 14.87
C GLU A 274 -18.11 -3.98 15.43
N GLU A 275 -19.08 -3.71 14.55
CA GLU A 275 -20.40 -3.16 14.89
C GLU A 275 -20.28 -1.90 15.76
N SER A 276 -19.26 -1.08 15.49
CA SER A 276 -18.88 0.07 16.30
C SER A 276 -18.27 1.19 15.47
N MET A 277 -18.54 2.44 15.86
CA MET A 277 -17.94 3.65 15.27
C MET A 277 -16.93 4.32 16.21
N THR A 278 -16.62 3.68 17.35
CA THR A 278 -15.76 4.24 18.41
C THR A 278 -14.36 3.65 18.41
#